data_AF-A0A954MZE9-F1
#
_entry.id   AF-A0A954MZE9-F1
#
_cell.length_a   1.000
_cell.length_b   1.000
_cell.length_c   1.000
_cell.angle_alpha   90.00
_cell.angle_beta   90.00
_cell.angle_gamma   90.00
#
_symmetry.space_group_name_H-M   'P 1'
#
loop_
_entity.id
_entity.type
_entity.pdbx_description
1 polymer ?
#
loop_
_entity_poly.entity_id
_entity_poly.type
_entity_poly.pdbx_seq_one_letter_code
_entity_poly.pdbx_strand_id
1 'polypeptide(L)'
;MIKQPIFLSLEKRRRELGMSRKSLANRSNVSLPTVNRILSGRHTGASIENVLTIAAALGMELKFEAEMRSERFREMQAVAKARQLVRLVQGTSALEGQGLDKDELEDMIGRTAKELSLSKRKLWEE
;
A
#
# COMPACT_ATOMS: atom_id res chain seq x y z
N MET A 1 4.80 -14.88 -11.43
CA MET A 1 5.54 -14.02 -10.48
C MET A 1 5.53 -12.60 -11.03
N ILE A 2 4.76 -11.70 -10.42
CA ILE A 2 4.55 -10.32 -10.91
C ILE A 2 5.84 -9.53 -10.63
N LYS A 3 6.54 -9.11 -11.68
CA LYS A 3 7.66 -8.16 -11.52
C LYS A 3 7.06 -6.82 -11.15
N GLN A 4 7.47 -6.24 -10.02
CA GLN A 4 6.97 -4.93 -9.66
C GLN A 4 7.41 -3.88 -10.70
N PRO A 5 6.50 -3.01 -11.15
CA PRO A 5 6.74 -2.10 -12.28
C PRO A 5 7.94 -1.18 -12.05
N ILE A 6 8.20 -0.81 -10.80
CA ILE A 6 9.32 0.06 -10.43
C ILE A 6 10.70 -0.54 -10.74
N PHE A 7 10.91 -1.84 -10.49
CA PHE A 7 12.21 -2.48 -10.73
C PHE A 7 12.52 -2.63 -12.22
N LEU A 8 11.48 -2.82 -13.04
CA LEU A 8 11.61 -2.83 -14.49
C LEU A 8 12.04 -1.44 -15.01
N SER A 9 11.48 -0.37 -14.44
CA SER A 9 11.85 1.00 -14.79
C SER A 9 13.31 1.34 -14.46
N LEU A 10 13.82 0.89 -13.30
CA LEU A 10 15.23 1.10 -12.93
C LEU A 10 16.20 0.40 -13.89
N GLU A 11 15.95 -0.88 -14.22
CA GLU A 11 16.81 -1.64 -15.13
C GLU A 11 16.74 -1.07 -16.55
N LYS A 12 15.56 -0.62 -17.00
CA LYS A 12 15.40 0.07 -18.28
C LYS A 12 16.23 1.35 -18.31
N ARG A 13 16.10 2.22 -17.29
CA ARG A 13 16.85 3.47 -17.20
C ARG A 13 18.35 3.25 -17.17
N ARG A 14 18.82 2.26 -16.42
CA ARG A 14 20.24 1.88 -16.39
C ARG A 14 20.77 1.55 -17.80
N ARG A 15 19.98 0.81 -18.60
CA ARG A 15 20.34 0.44 -19.97
C ARG A 15 20.35 1.64 -20.91
N GLU A 16 19.37 2.54 -20.80
CA GLU A 16 19.33 3.79 -21.57
C GLU A 16 20.56 4.66 -21.32
N LEU A 17 21.06 4.69 -20.08
CA LEU A 17 22.27 5.41 -19.70
C LEU A 17 23.57 4.67 -20.06
N GLY A 18 23.51 3.47 -20.64
CA GLY A 18 24.69 2.66 -20.96
C GLY A 18 25.50 2.21 -19.73
N MET A 19 24.95 2.28 -18.52
CA MET A 19 25.70 2.10 -17.29
C MET A 19 25.80 0.62 -16.90
N SER A 20 26.99 0.06 -16.67
CA SER A 20 27.09 -1.32 -16.16
C SER A 20 26.50 -1.45 -14.74
N ARG A 21 26.07 -2.65 -14.33
CA ARG A 21 25.58 -2.86 -12.94
C ARG A 21 26.68 -2.61 -11.88
N LYS A 22 27.95 -2.85 -12.22
CA LYS A 22 29.10 -2.52 -11.37
C LYS A 22 29.26 -1.00 -11.22
N SER A 23 29.15 -0.27 -12.32
CA SER A 23 29.19 1.20 -12.32
C SER A 23 28.05 1.79 -11.48
N LEU A 24 26.84 1.22 -11.60
CA LEU A 24 25.70 1.62 -10.79
C LEU A 24 25.93 1.33 -9.30
N ALA A 25 26.41 0.14 -8.95
CA ALA A 25 26.73 -0.23 -7.57
C ALA A 25 27.71 0.76 -6.93
N ASN A 26 28.77 1.13 -7.65
CA ASN A 26 29.73 2.12 -7.19
C ASN A 26 29.09 3.51 -7.04
N ARG A 27 28.30 3.94 -8.03
CA ARG A 27 27.67 5.27 -8.03
C ARG A 27 26.62 5.42 -6.94
N SER A 28 25.86 4.36 -6.65
CA SER A 28 24.81 4.36 -5.63
C SER A 28 25.31 3.96 -4.25
N ASN A 29 26.59 3.60 -4.09
CA ASN A 29 27.13 3.01 -2.86
C ASN A 29 26.31 1.80 -2.34
N VAL A 30 25.71 1.04 -3.26
CA VAL A 30 24.96 -0.19 -2.95
C VAL A 30 25.76 -1.37 -3.47
N SER A 31 25.91 -2.42 -2.67
CA SER A 31 26.70 -3.58 -3.07
C SER A 31 26.18 -4.21 -4.38
N LEU A 32 27.10 -4.65 -5.24
CA LEU A 32 26.76 -5.26 -6.53
C LEU A 32 25.76 -6.44 -6.39
N PRO A 33 25.86 -7.33 -5.39
CA PRO A 33 24.84 -8.36 -5.17
C PRO A 33 23.44 -7.78 -4.91
N THR A 34 23.33 -6.68 -4.16
CA THR A 34 22.06 -6.01 -3.89
C THR A 34 21.51 -5.33 -5.13
N VAL A 35 22.34 -4.64 -5.91
CA VAL A 35 21.94 -4.08 -7.21
C VAL A 35 21.42 -5.18 -8.15
N ASN A 36 22.14 -6.30 -8.26
CA ASN A 36 21.71 -7.43 -9.07
C ASN A 36 20.37 -8.01 -8.61
N ARG A 37 20.16 -8.17 -7.30
CA ARG A 37 18.90 -8.64 -6.72
C ARG A 37 17.75 -7.68 -7.03
N ILE A 38 17.93 -6.38 -6.80
CA ILE A 38 16.89 -5.36 -7.06
C ILE A 38 16.53 -5.31 -8.55
N LEU A 39 17.53 -5.19 -9.44
CA LEU A 39 17.29 -5.09 -10.88
C LEU A 39 16.80 -6.40 -11.53
N SER A 40 16.89 -7.53 -10.83
CA SER A 40 16.27 -8.78 -11.28
C SER A 40 14.74 -8.76 -11.16
N GLY A 41 14.19 -7.86 -10.33
CA GLY A 41 12.77 -7.77 -10.01
C GLY A 41 12.24 -8.94 -9.17
N ARG A 42 13.11 -9.78 -8.61
CA ARG A 42 12.74 -10.96 -7.80
C ARG A 42 12.88 -10.75 -6.30
N HIS A 43 13.33 -9.57 -5.87
CA HIS A 43 13.62 -9.29 -4.47
C HIS A 43 12.41 -8.66 -3.77
N THR A 44 11.66 -9.48 -3.04
CA THR A 44 10.48 -9.04 -2.26
C THR A 44 10.85 -8.26 -0.99
N GLY A 45 12.10 -8.34 -0.53
CA GLY A 45 12.61 -7.67 0.67
C GLY A 45 13.63 -6.56 0.40
N ALA A 46 13.59 -5.94 -0.78
CA ALA A 46 14.48 -4.83 -1.09
C ALA A 46 14.21 -3.66 -0.12
N SER A 47 15.24 -3.21 0.60
CA SER A 47 15.13 -1.97 1.39
C SER A 47 14.76 -0.79 0.48
N ILE A 48 13.74 -0.02 0.89
CA ILE A 48 13.30 1.19 0.19
C ILE A 48 14.48 2.16 0.02
N GLU A 49 15.35 2.27 1.02
CA GLU A 49 16.56 3.09 0.97
C GLU A 49 17.45 2.70 -0.22
N ASN A 50 17.75 1.40 -0.38
CA ASN A 50 18.57 0.93 -1.50
C ASN A 50 17.91 1.23 -2.86
N VAL A 51 16.58 1.10 -2.94
CA VAL A 51 15.83 1.41 -4.17
C VAL A 51 15.91 2.89 -4.49
N LEU A 52 15.75 3.77 -3.49
CA LEU A 52 15.86 5.22 -3.64
C LEU A 52 17.27 5.66 -4.02
N THR A 53 18.31 5.13 -3.38
CA THR A 53 19.70 5.48 -3.69
C THR A 53 20.09 5.03 -5.09
N ILE A 54 19.62 3.86 -5.53
CA ILE A 54 19.77 3.40 -6.92
C ILE A 54 19.02 4.33 -7.89
N ALA A 55 17.78 4.70 -7.58
CA ALA A 55 16.98 5.61 -8.42
C ALA A 55 17.67 6.98 -8.57
N ALA A 56 18.13 7.57 -7.46
CA ALA A 56 18.88 8.82 -7.45
C ALA A 56 20.18 8.72 -8.27
N ALA A 57 20.92 7.62 -8.13
CA ALA A 57 22.11 7.34 -8.95
C ALA A 57 21.79 7.12 -10.44
N LEU A 58 20.53 6.93 -10.82
CA LEU A 58 20.06 6.86 -12.21
C LEU A 58 19.43 8.19 -12.69
N GLY A 59 19.45 9.23 -11.86
CA GLY A 59 18.78 10.50 -12.13
C GLY A 59 17.26 10.37 -12.18
N MET A 60 16.71 9.48 -11.35
CA MET A 60 15.27 9.26 -11.20
C MET A 60 14.81 9.76 -9.83
N GLU A 61 13.58 10.26 -9.79
CA GLU A 61 12.88 10.62 -8.56
C GLU A 61 11.74 9.64 -8.31
N LEU A 62 11.49 9.29 -7.04
CA LEU A 62 10.30 8.55 -6.64
C LEU A 62 9.18 9.55 -6.37
N LYS A 63 8.03 9.35 -7.02
CA LYS A 63 6.81 10.13 -6.77
C LYS A 63 5.75 9.26 -6.11
N PHE A 64 5.08 9.84 -5.12
CA PHE A 64 3.86 9.29 -4.56
C PHE A 64 2.69 10.00 -5.19
N GLU A 65 1.80 9.25 -5.81
CA GLU A 65 0.58 9.75 -6.42
C GLU A 65 -0.61 9.13 -5.70
N ALA A 66 -1.63 9.95 -5.46
CA ALA A 66 -2.88 9.46 -4.89
C ALA A 66 -3.59 8.60 -5.93
N GLU A 67 -3.80 7.32 -5.64
CA GLU A 67 -4.55 6.40 -6.50
C GLU A 67 -6.01 6.86 -6.69
N MET A 68 -6.54 7.59 -5.71
CA MET A 68 -7.91 8.10 -5.74
C MET A 68 -8.08 9.40 -4.96
N ARG A 69 -9.23 10.04 -5.19
CA ARG A 69 -9.63 11.26 -4.49
C ARG A 69 -9.80 11.03 -2.98
N SER A 70 -9.49 12.05 -2.20
CA SER A 70 -9.51 11.98 -0.73
C SER A 70 -10.89 11.65 -0.15
N GLU A 71 -11.95 12.10 -0.82
CA GLU A 71 -13.34 11.83 -0.46
C GLU A 71 -13.63 10.33 -0.58
N ARG A 72 -13.23 9.74 -1.72
CA ARG A 72 -13.44 8.32 -1.98
C ARG A 72 -12.64 7.44 -1.02
N PHE A 73 -11.40 7.82 -0.74
CA PHE A 73 -10.58 7.10 0.23
C PHE A 73 -11.19 7.12 1.64
N ARG A 74 -11.74 8.27 2.06
CA ARG A 74 -12.46 8.41 3.34
C ARG A 74 -13.73 7.57 3.41
N GLU A 75 -14.52 7.52 2.33
CA GLU A 75 -15.70 6.66 2.25
C GLU A 75 -15.33 5.18 2.42
N MET A 76 -14.28 4.72 1.73
CA MET A 76 -13.80 3.34 1.83
C MET A 76 -13.35 3.02 3.25
N GLN A 77 -12.61 3.92 3.89
CA GLN A 77 -12.23 3.78 5.29
C GLN A 77 -13.44 3.70 6.22
N ALA A 78 -14.48 4.51 5.99
CA ALA A 78 -15.66 4.56 6.83
C ALA A 78 -16.43 3.23 6.77
N VAL A 79 -16.56 2.65 5.57
CA VAL A 79 -17.15 1.33 5.37
C VAL A 79 -16.29 0.24 6.00
N ALA A 80 -14.97 0.28 5.84
CA ALA A 80 -14.07 -0.71 6.44
C ALA A 80 -14.18 -0.71 7.97
N LYS A 81 -14.15 0.47 8.59
CA LYS A 81 -14.28 0.62 10.04
C LYS A 81 -15.69 0.24 10.54
N ALA A 82 -16.74 0.62 9.83
CA ALA A 82 -18.10 0.20 10.15
C ALA A 82 -18.23 -1.33 10.15
N ARG A 83 -17.67 -2.01 9.14
CA ARG A 83 -17.64 -3.47 9.08
C ARG A 83 -16.93 -4.08 10.29
N GLN A 84 -15.82 -3.49 10.74
CA GLN A 84 -15.12 -3.97 11.92
C GLN A 84 -15.95 -3.80 13.20
N LEU A 85 -16.51 -2.60 13.43
CA LEU A 85 -17.32 -2.31 14.62
C LEU A 85 -18.57 -3.19 14.68
N VAL A 86 -19.30 -3.31 13.57
CA VAL A 86 -20.50 -4.12 13.50
C VAL A 86 -20.18 -5.61 13.69
N ARG A 87 -19.04 -6.11 13.17
CA ARG A 87 -18.59 -7.48 13.44
C ARG A 87 -18.32 -7.73 14.92
N LEU A 88 -17.74 -6.77 15.64
CA LEU A 88 -17.52 -6.91 17.08
C LEU A 88 -18.85 -7.02 17.83
N VAL A 89 -19.80 -6.14 17.51
CA VAL A 89 -21.14 -6.15 18.12
C VAL A 89 -21.90 -7.43 17.76
N GLN A 90 -21.84 -7.90 16.51
CA GLN A 90 -22.45 -9.16 16.13
C GLN A 90 -21.81 -10.37 16.81
N GLY A 91 -20.49 -10.39 16.95
CA GLY A 91 -19.80 -11.46 17.66
C GLY A 91 -20.30 -11.59 19.10
N THR A 92 -20.53 -10.47 19.78
CA THR A 92 -21.11 -10.46 21.14
C THR A 92 -22.60 -10.85 21.13
N SER A 93 -23.40 -10.28 20.23
CA SER A 93 -24.85 -10.55 20.18
C SER A 93 -25.20 -11.96 19.73
N ALA A 94 -24.38 -12.57 18.87
CA ALA A 94 -24.55 -13.96 18.44
C ALA A 94 -24.29 -14.96 19.59
N LEU A 95 -23.32 -14.66 20.48
CA LEU A 95 -23.10 -15.44 21.70
C LEU A 95 -24.27 -15.32 22.69
N GLU A 96 -25.03 -14.23 22.60
CA GLU A 96 -26.24 -13.96 23.39
C GLU A 96 -27.54 -14.43 22.70
N GLY A 97 -27.45 -15.07 21.53
CA GLY A 97 -28.60 -15.60 20.79
C GLY A 97 -29.43 -14.54 20.02
N GLN A 98 -28.90 -13.34 19.83
CA GLN A 98 -29.54 -12.19 19.18
C GLN A 98 -28.77 -11.71 17.94
N GLY A 99 -28.23 -12.64 17.15
CA GLY A 99 -27.54 -12.31 15.91
C GLY A 99 -28.49 -11.72 14.87
N LEU A 100 -28.03 -10.69 14.15
CA LEU A 100 -28.77 -10.10 13.03
C LEU A 100 -28.67 -10.98 11.78
N ASP A 101 -29.67 -10.89 10.92
CA ASP A 101 -29.58 -11.48 9.59
C ASP A 101 -28.66 -10.65 8.67
N LYS A 102 -28.44 -11.17 7.45
CA LYS A 102 -27.49 -10.57 6.52
C LYS A 102 -27.92 -9.18 6.02
N ASP A 103 -29.22 -8.95 5.87
CA ASP A 103 -29.74 -7.70 5.33
C ASP A 103 -29.73 -6.61 6.41
N GLU A 104 -30.11 -6.97 7.64
CA GLU A 104 -29.98 -6.11 8.82
C GLU A 104 -28.51 -5.73 9.11
N LEU A 105 -27.59 -6.67 8.86
CA LEU A 105 -26.16 -6.44 9.05
C LEU A 105 -25.61 -5.39 8.08
N GLU A 106 -25.94 -5.51 6.79
CA GLU A 106 -25.48 -4.56 5.78
C GLU A 106 -26.12 -3.17 5.98
N ASP A 107 -27.38 -3.12 6.42
CA ASP A 107 -28.04 -1.88 6.82
C ASP A 107 -27.34 -1.19 8.00
N MET A 108 -26.98 -1.96 9.02
CA MET A 108 -26.23 -1.44 10.17
C MET A 108 -24.85 -0.93 9.74
N ILE A 109 -24.13 -1.67 8.90
CA ILE A 109 -22.85 -1.22 8.32
C ILE A 109 -23.03 0.10 7.58
N GLY A 110 -24.07 0.24 6.75
CA GLY A 110 -24.35 1.45 5.99
C GLY A 110 -24.59 2.67 6.88
N ARG A 111 -25.42 2.52 7.92
CA ARG A 111 -25.71 3.60 8.89
C ARG A 111 -24.46 4.00 9.66
N THR A 112 -23.72 3.03 10.20
CA THR A 112 -22.48 3.28 10.93
C THR A 112 -21.43 3.95 10.03
N ALA A 113 -21.29 3.52 8.77
CA ALA A 113 -20.37 4.14 7.82
C ALA A 113 -20.75 5.61 7.54
N LYS A 114 -22.05 5.90 7.39
CA LYS A 114 -22.56 7.26 7.21
C LYS A 114 -22.22 8.13 8.42
N GLU A 115 -22.45 7.65 9.63
CA GLU A 115 -22.09 8.38 10.85
C GLU A 115 -20.58 8.62 10.98
N LEU A 116 -19.76 7.61 10.68
CA LEU A 116 -18.31 7.74 10.68
C LEU A 116 -17.82 8.76 9.64
N SER A 117 -18.47 8.85 8.48
CA SER A 117 -18.10 9.81 7.44
C SER A 117 -18.28 11.27 7.86
N LEU A 118 -19.16 11.54 8.83
CA LEU A 118 -19.41 12.89 9.37
C LEU A 118 -18.31 13.33 10.34
N SER A 119 -17.54 12.40 10.92
CA SER A 119 -16.51 12.71 11.91
C SER A 119 -15.11 12.38 11.38
N LYS A 120 -14.34 13.43 11.08
CA LYS A 120 -12.95 13.29 10.62
C LYS A 120 -12.05 12.57 11.62
N ARG A 121 -12.31 12.70 12.93
CA ARG A 121 -11.49 12.13 14.00
C ARG A 121 -11.80 10.65 14.22
N LYS A 122 -13.08 10.31 14.41
CA LYS A 122 -13.54 8.93 14.66
C LYS A 122 -13.19 7.96 13.54
N LEU A 123 -13.01 8.45 12.31
CA LEU A 123 -12.66 7.63 11.15
C LEU A 123 -11.31 6.91 11.29
N TRP A 124 -10.36 7.50 12.04
CA TRP A 124 -8.96 7.04 12.11
C TRP A 124 -8.52 6.59 13.50
N GLU A 125 -9.36 6.77 14.52
CA GLU A 125 -9.11 6.22 15.86
C GLU A 125 -9.10 4.67 15.80
N GLU A 126 -8.41 4.01 16.74
CA GLU A 126 -8.46 2.55 16.88
C GLU A 126 -9.71 2.11 17.65
#